data_AF-A0A7V4U083-F1
#
_entry.id   AF-A0A7V4U083-F1
#
_cell.length_a   1.000
_cell.length_b   1.000
_cell.length_c   1.000
_cell.angle_alpha   90.00
_cell.angle_beta   90.00
_cell.angle_gamma   90.00
#
_symmetry.space_group_name_H-M   'P 1'
#
loop_
_entity.id
_entity.type
_entity.pdbx_description
1 polymer ?
#
loop_
_entity_poly.entity_id
_entity_poly.type
_entity_poly.pdbx_seq_one_letter_code
_entity_poly.pdbx_strand_id
1 'polypeptide(L)'
;HFRQALKSGEALLAFEESDGISFRGHTLEKCALAGFLAAIDAIAFQNKNLSEQYEALRQRYGYFYPDKAGAEVQGVGVEEWQVYKKAVVDVLQKQLFKEGDSINIGGQEKKIARINTIDGLKLIFDDKSWILLRPSGTEPKFRYYYEVVSDEPIENVQPLLAAYRAAAEAILTKARELVDREEDN
;
A
#
# COMPACT_ATOMS: atom_id res chain seq x y z
N HIS A 1 0.20 -14.85 7.13
CA HIS A 1 -0.83 -14.27 8.02
C HIS A 1 -2.21 -14.93 7.89
N PHE A 2 -2.61 -15.51 6.75
CA PHE A 2 -3.99 -16.03 6.56
C PHE A 2 -4.25 -17.47 7.03
N ARG A 3 -3.22 -18.31 7.19
CA ARG A 3 -3.39 -19.75 7.49
C ARG A 3 -4.30 -20.02 8.69
N GLN A 4 -4.11 -19.29 9.79
CA GLN A 4 -4.92 -19.47 10.99
C GLN A 4 -6.37 -19.09 10.74
N ALA A 5 -6.64 -17.92 10.13
CA ALA A 5 -7.99 -17.46 9.83
C ALA A 5 -8.73 -18.40 8.86
N LEU A 6 -8.04 -18.94 7.85
CA LEU A 6 -8.60 -19.94 6.94
C LEU A 6 -8.89 -21.28 7.64
N LYS A 7 -8.02 -21.70 8.56
CA LYS A 7 -8.17 -22.95 9.31
C LYS A 7 -9.27 -22.88 10.38
N SER A 8 -9.33 -21.79 11.14
CA SER A 8 -10.37 -21.56 12.16
C SER A 8 -11.72 -21.26 11.53
N GLY A 9 -11.70 -20.72 10.30
CA GLY A 9 -12.90 -20.38 9.56
C GLY A 9 -13.36 -18.93 9.72
N GLU A 10 -12.56 -18.09 10.36
CA GLU A 10 -12.75 -16.63 10.45
C GLU A 10 -12.67 -15.94 9.09
N ALA A 11 -11.92 -16.53 8.14
CA ALA A 11 -11.86 -16.09 6.76
C ALA A 11 -12.39 -17.17 5.81
N LEU A 12 -13.22 -16.77 4.85
CA LEU A 12 -13.66 -17.62 3.74
C LEU A 12 -12.74 -17.51 2.51
N LEU A 13 -12.19 -16.31 2.30
CA LEU A 13 -11.33 -15.95 1.18
C LEU A 13 -10.20 -15.06 1.71
N ALA A 14 -9.00 -15.26 1.20
CA ALA A 14 -7.87 -14.38 1.45
C ALA A 14 -7.13 -14.12 0.13
N PHE A 15 -6.69 -12.89 -0.10
CA PHE A 15 -5.91 -12.52 -1.27
C PHE A 15 -4.88 -11.44 -0.95
N GLU A 16 -3.89 -11.31 -1.82
CA GLU A 16 -2.86 -10.27 -1.79
C GLU A 16 -2.79 -9.58 -3.16
N GLU A 17 -2.27 -8.36 -3.20
CA GLU A 17 -2.09 -7.59 -4.44
C GLU A 17 -1.05 -8.21 -5.40
N SER A 18 -0.30 -9.21 -4.91
CA SER A 18 0.67 -10.00 -5.68
C SER A 18 0.04 -11.22 -6.38
N ASP A 19 -1.23 -11.11 -6.77
CA ASP A 19 -2.02 -12.15 -7.47
C ASP A 19 -2.16 -13.48 -6.72
N GLY A 20 -2.01 -13.44 -5.39
CA GLY A 20 -2.19 -14.60 -4.53
C GLY A 20 -3.62 -14.68 -4.00
N ILE A 21 -4.26 -15.84 -4.11
CA ILE A 21 -5.63 -16.07 -3.59
C ILE A 21 -5.77 -17.48 -3.00
N SER A 22 -6.55 -17.60 -1.92
CA SER A 22 -6.84 -18.87 -1.22
C SER A 22 -8.25 -18.86 -0.64
N PHE A 23 -8.87 -20.03 -0.56
CA PHE A 23 -10.23 -20.23 -0.06
C PHE A 23 -10.24 -21.20 1.12
N ARG A 24 -11.16 -21.00 2.06
CA ARG A 24 -11.40 -21.93 3.17
C ARG A 24 -11.77 -23.31 2.62
N GLY A 25 -11.24 -24.36 3.25
CA GLY A 25 -11.51 -25.75 2.86
C GLY A 25 -10.73 -26.23 1.62
N HIS A 26 -9.88 -25.38 1.05
CA HIS A 26 -8.91 -25.76 0.03
C HIS A 26 -7.48 -25.83 0.63
N THR A 27 -6.43 -25.70 -0.18
CA THR A 27 -5.06 -25.52 0.32
C THR A 27 -4.93 -24.26 1.19
N LEU A 28 -4.07 -24.33 2.20
CA LEU A 28 -3.69 -23.19 3.03
C LEU A 28 -2.59 -22.32 2.39
N GLU A 29 -2.14 -22.68 1.18
CA GLU A 29 -1.26 -21.90 0.31
C GLU A 29 -2.05 -21.16 -0.77
N LYS A 30 -1.38 -20.20 -1.43
CA LYS A 30 -1.91 -19.55 -2.64
C LYS A 30 -2.20 -20.60 -3.72
N CYS A 31 -3.34 -20.49 -4.38
CA CYS A 31 -3.72 -21.39 -5.47
C CYS A 31 -4.34 -20.61 -6.64
N ALA A 32 -3.54 -20.41 -7.69
CA ALA A 32 -3.99 -19.73 -8.90
C ALA A 32 -5.14 -20.47 -9.60
N LEU A 33 -5.13 -21.81 -9.60
CA LEU A 33 -6.20 -22.61 -10.20
C LEU A 33 -7.54 -22.41 -9.47
N ALA A 34 -7.53 -22.31 -8.14
CA ALA A 34 -8.74 -22.02 -7.38
C ALA A 34 -9.28 -20.61 -7.70
N GLY A 35 -8.39 -19.61 -7.82
CA GLY A 35 -8.76 -18.27 -8.27
C GLY A 35 -9.37 -18.26 -9.67
N PHE A 36 -8.78 -19.01 -10.60
CA PHE A 36 -9.27 -19.14 -11.96
C PHE A 36 -10.66 -19.79 -12.03
N LEU A 37 -10.89 -20.86 -11.27
CA LEU A 37 -12.21 -21.50 -11.17
C LEU A 37 -13.25 -20.56 -10.56
N ALA A 38 -12.90 -19.81 -9.52
CA ALA A 38 -13.79 -18.80 -8.94
C ALA A 38 -14.14 -17.68 -9.93
N ALA A 39 -13.19 -17.28 -10.78
CA ALA A 39 -13.45 -16.32 -11.85
C ALA A 39 -14.42 -16.86 -12.91
N ILE A 40 -14.27 -18.13 -13.33
CA ILE A 40 -15.22 -18.79 -14.25
C ILE A 40 -16.61 -18.86 -13.61
N ASP A 41 -16.70 -19.26 -12.35
CA ASP A 41 -17.96 -19.36 -11.61
C ASP A 41 -18.67 -17.98 -11.52
N ALA A 42 -17.91 -16.92 -11.21
CA ALA A 42 -18.44 -15.56 -11.20
C ALA A 42 -18.97 -15.10 -12.57
N ILE A 43 -18.27 -15.44 -13.67
CA ILE A 43 -18.73 -15.12 -15.04
C ILE A 43 -20.02 -15.90 -15.36
N ALA A 44 -20.05 -17.20 -15.06
CA ALA A 44 -21.19 -18.06 -15.34
C ALA A 44 -22.43 -17.64 -14.54
N PHE A 45 -22.26 -17.31 -13.25
CA PHE A 45 -23.35 -16.92 -12.36
C PHE A 45 -23.92 -15.54 -12.68
N GLN A 46 -23.06 -14.56 -12.98
CA GLN A 46 -23.49 -13.18 -13.24
C GLN A 46 -23.88 -12.91 -14.70
N ASN A 47 -23.53 -13.83 -15.61
CA ASN A 47 -23.69 -13.68 -17.06
C ASN A 47 -23.12 -12.34 -17.58
N LYS A 48 -21.97 -11.95 -17.02
CA LYS A 48 -21.22 -10.71 -17.33
C LYS A 48 -19.73 -11.00 -17.23
N ASN A 49 -18.93 -10.34 -18.06
CA ASN A 49 -17.48 -10.49 -17.95
C ASN A 49 -16.93 -9.78 -16.70
N LEU A 50 -15.70 -10.11 -16.28
CA LEU A 50 -15.12 -9.57 -15.04
C LEU A 50 -14.93 -8.05 -15.08
N SER A 51 -14.65 -7.47 -16.25
CA SER A 51 -14.49 -6.01 -16.38
C SER A 51 -15.81 -5.28 -16.11
N GLU A 52 -16.93 -5.79 -16.60
CA GLU A 52 -18.26 -5.24 -16.32
C GLU A 52 -18.62 -5.37 -14.84
N GLN A 53 -18.29 -6.51 -14.22
CA GLN A 53 -18.52 -6.72 -12.78
C GLN A 53 -17.66 -5.77 -11.93
N TYR A 54 -16.39 -5.58 -12.32
CA TYR A 54 -15.48 -4.66 -11.65
C TYR A 54 -15.94 -3.21 -11.79
N GLU A 55 -16.37 -2.78 -12.98
CA GLU A 55 -16.89 -1.43 -13.17
C GLU A 55 -18.17 -1.17 -12.36
N ALA A 56 -19.06 -2.15 -12.25
CA ALA A 56 -20.23 -2.05 -11.38
C ALA A 56 -19.84 -1.89 -9.89
N LEU A 57 -18.75 -2.51 -9.43
CA LEU A 57 -18.23 -2.32 -8.07
C LEU A 57 -17.69 -0.89 -7.88
N ARG A 58 -16.93 -0.38 -8.86
CA ARG A 58 -16.38 0.99 -8.81
C ARG A 58 -17.49 2.03 -8.78
N GLN A 59 -18.50 1.88 -9.61
CA GLN A 59 -19.67 2.78 -9.61
C GLN A 59 -20.43 2.76 -8.28
N ARG A 60 -20.44 1.62 -7.58
CA ARG A 60 -21.15 1.49 -6.29
C ARG A 60 -20.35 1.99 -5.10
N TYR A 61 -19.03 1.79 -5.09
CA TYR A 61 -18.19 2.00 -3.90
C TYR A 61 -17.16 3.12 -4.05
N GLY A 62 -17.03 3.71 -5.25
CA GLY A 62 -16.04 4.72 -5.59
C GLY A 62 -14.86 4.13 -6.39
N TYR A 63 -14.07 5.01 -6.98
CA TYR A 63 -12.89 4.63 -7.74
C TYR A 63 -11.64 4.71 -6.87
N PHE A 64 -10.91 3.60 -6.81
CA PHE A 64 -9.68 3.44 -6.05
C PHE A 64 -8.55 3.15 -7.03
N TYR A 65 -7.53 3.99 -7.00
CA TYR A 65 -6.40 3.94 -7.92
C TYR A 65 -5.12 3.61 -7.17
N PRO A 66 -4.81 2.31 -6.95
CA PRO A 66 -3.58 1.90 -6.30
C PRO A 66 -2.42 1.93 -7.28
N ASP A 67 -1.26 2.35 -6.81
CA ASP A 67 0.01 2.25 -7.53
C ASP A 67 1.18 2.13 -6.55
N LYS A 68 2.37 1.78 -7.06
CA LYS A 68 3.55 1.50 -6.26
C LYS A 68 4.83 1.97 -6.94
N ALA A 69 5.78 2.37 -6.11
CA ALA A 69 7.13 2.72 -6.49
C ALA A 69 8.12 2.27 -5.40
N GLY A 70 9.38 2.68 -5.51
CA GLY A 70 10.36 2.42 -4.47
C GLY A 70 11.66 3.14 -4.74
N ALA A 71 12.52 3.17 -3.72
CA ALA A 71 13.89 3.64 -3.84
C ALA A 71 14.86 2.67 -3.20
N GLU A 72 15.98 2.46 -3.87
CA GLU A 72 17.13 1.77 -3.33
C GLU A 72 17.91 2.70 -2.40
N VAL A 73 18.49 2.11 -1.36
CA VAL A 73 19.41 2.78 -0.45
C VAL A 73 20.82 2.37 -0.86
N GLN A 74 21.51 3.28 -1.55
CA GLN A 74 22.87 3.04 -2.01
C GLN A 74 23.87 3.11 -0.85
N GLY A 75 24.96 2.34 -0.95
CA GLY A 75 26.05 2.38 0.02
C GLY A 75 25.80 1.65 1.34
N VAL A 76 24.64 1.01 1.52
CA VAL A 76 24.28 0.29 2.75
C VAL A 76 24.27 -1.21 2.48
N GLY A 77 25.10 -1.97 3.20
CA GLY A 77 25.13 -3.44 3.14
C GLY A 77 23.88 -4.08 3.76
N VAL A 78 23.68 -5.38 3.54
CA VAL A 78 22.51 -6.13 4.10
C VAL A 78 22.51 -6.14 5.63
N GLU A 79 23.69 -6.16 6.26
CA GLU A 79 23.84 -6.14 7.72
C GLU A 79 23.48 -4.77 8.29
N GLU A 80 24.09 -3.70 7.76
CA GLU A 80 23.83 -2.30 8.13
C GLU A 80 22.37 -1.92 7.88
N TRP A 81 21.76 -2.47 6.83
CA TRP A 81 20.37 -2.23 6.47
C TRP A 81 19.40 -2.52 7.63
N GLN A 82 19.64 -3.53 8.45
CA GLN A 82 18.73 -3.86 9.55
C GLN A 82 18.67 -2.74 10.61
N VAL A 83 19.81 -2.08 10.85
CA VAL A 83 19.92 -0.96 11.79
C VAL A 83 19.39 0.31 11.13
N TYR A 84 19.87 0.64 9.93
CA TYR A 84 19.49 1.83 9.20
C TYR A 84 17.97 1.91 8.96
N LYS A 85 17.36 0.82 8.49
CA LYS A 85 15.91 0.81 8.24
C LYS A 85 15.10 1.06 9.50
N LYS A 86 15.57 0.60 10.66
CA LYS A 86 14.87 0.79 11.93
C LYS A 86 14.92 2.26 12.34
N ALA A 87 16.08 2.91 12.22
CA ALA A 87 16.22 4.35 12.49
C ALA A 87 15.31 5.18 11.58
N VAL A 88 15.30 4.91 10.28
CA VAL A 88 14.43 5.61 9.32
C VAL A 88 12.94 5.38 9.63
N VAL A 89 12.54 4.16 9.96
CA VAL A 89 11.15 3.86 10.38
C VAL A 89 10.78 4.58 11.66
N ASP A 90 11.69 4.66 12.64
CA ASP A 90 11.44 5.39 13.88
C ASP A 90 11.21 6.88 13.62
N VAL A 91 12.01 7.51 12.76
CA VAL A 91 11.79 8.91 12.33
C VAL A 91 10.44 9.06 11.62
N LEU A 92 10.15 8.20 10.66
CA LEU A 92 8.88 8.20 9.91
C LEU A 92 7.67 8.14 10.86
N GLN A 93 7.71 7.24 11.85
CA GLN A 93 6.57 6.97 12.73
C GLN A 93 6.42 7.96 13.88
N LYS A 94 7.51 8.61 14.33
CA LYS A 94 7.51 9.37 15.60
C LYS A 94 7.78 10.86 15.42
N GLN A 95 8.44 11.27 14.34
CA GLN A 95 8.97 12.63 14.23
C GLN A 95 8.33 13.47 13.12
N LEU A 96 7.86 12.84 12.04
CA LEU A 96 7.43 13.61 10.86
C LEU A 96 5.99 14.10 10.91
N PHE A 97 5.06 13.26 11.36
CA PHE A 97 3.62 13.53 11.28
C PHE A 97 2.87 12.99 12.49
N LYS A 98 1.75 13.66 12.79
CA LYS A 98 0.70 13.17 13.69
C LYS A 98 -0.66 13.24 13.01
N GLU A 99 -1.63 12.51 13.55
CA GLU A 99 -3.02 12.63 13.10
C GLU A 99 -3.51 14.07 13.27
N GLY A 100 -4.22 14.56 12.25
CA GLY A 100 -4.68 15.95 12.17
C GLY A 100 -3.75 16.92 11.45
N ASP A 101 -2.48 16.56 11.21
CA ASP A 101 -1.59 17.33 10.34
C ASP A 101 -2.08 17.29 8.87
N SER A 102 -1.61 18.24 8.06
CA SER A 102 -1.96 18.34 6.64
C SER A 102 -0.71 18.32 5.76
N ILE A 103 -0.80 17.66 4.61
CA ILE A 103 0.25 17.57 3.60
C ILE A 103 -0.30 18.13 2.29
N ASN A 104 0.44 19.00 1.61
CA ASN A 104 0.08 19.41 0.25
C ASN A 104 0.52 18.33 -0.75
N ILE A 105 -0.43 17.75 -1.47
CA ILE A 105 -0.17 16.75 -2.51
C ILE A 105 -0.88 17.19 -3.78
N GLY A 106 -0.12 17.48 -4.83
CA GLY A 106 -0.68 17.89 -6.12
C GLY A 106 -1.45 19.21 -6.07
N GLY A 107 -1.06 20.14 -5.18
CA GLY A 107 -1.75 21.40 -4.97
C GLY A 107 -2.98 21.31 -4.07
N GLN A 108 -3.32 20.11 -3.57
CA GLN A 108 -4.44 19.89 -2.66
C GLN A 108 -3.93 19.66 -1.24
N GLU A 109 -4.57 20.31 -0.26
CA GLU A 109 -4.31 20.03 1.14
C GLU A 109 -4.99 18.71 1.54
N LYS A 110 -4.22 17.73 1.98
CA LYS A 110 -4.69 16.41 2.43
C LYS A 110 -4.47 16.29 3.92
N LYS A 111 -5.55 16.18 4.69
CA LYS A 111 -5.49 16.04 6.14
C LYS A 111 -5.30 14.58 6.53
N ILE A 112 -4.33 14.29 7.38
CA ILE A 112 -4.06 12.95 7.90
C ILE A 112 -5.17 12.59 8.91
N ALA A 113 -6.09 11.73 8.49
CA ALA A 113 -7.18 11.26 9.33
C ALA A 113 -6.72 10.14 10.28
N ARG A 114 -5.78 9.29 9.84
CA ARG A 114 -5.28 8.18 10.65
C ARG A 114 -3.85 7.80 10.27
N ILE A 115 -3.07 7.40 11.27
CA ILE A 115 -1.75 6.79 11.07
C ILE A 115 -1.78 5.31 11.46
N ASN A 116 -1.19 4.45 10.63
CA ASN A 116 -0.99 3.03 10.93
C ASN A 116 0.50 2.66 10.77
N THR A 117 1.06 2.06 11.82
CA THR A 117 2.50 1.78 11.96
C THR A 117 2.88 0.29 11.84
N ILE A 118 1.94 -0.59 11.48
CA ILE A 118 2.13 -2.05 11.51
C ILE A 118 3.22 -2.52 10.54
N ASP A 119 3.32 -1.94 9.34
CA ASP A 119 4.20 -2.41 8.25
C ASP A 119 5.01 -1.25 7.64
N GLY A 120 5.47 -0.34 8.49
CA GLY A 120 6.12 0.92 8.10
C GLY A 120 5.31 2.12 8.55
N LEU A 121 5.19 3.15 7.71
CA LEU A 121 4.32 4.31 7.97
C LEU A 121 3.22 4.36 6.92
N LYS A 122 1.96 4.13 7.33
CA LYS A 122 0.78 4.38 6.51
C LYS A 122 0.05 5.64 6.98
N LEU A 123 -0.02 6.63 6.10
CA LEU A 123 -0.82 7.85 6.26
C LEU A 123 -2.13 7.66 5.50
N ILE A 124 -3.25 7.72 6.22
CA ILE A 124 -4.60 7.63 5.65
C ILE A 124 -5.22 9.01 5.75
N PHE A 125 -5.65 9.55 4.61
CA PHE A 125 -6.24 10.88 4.51
C PHE A 125 -7.76 10.84 4.70
N ASP A 126 -8.37 11.99 4.92
CA ASP A 126 -9.81 12.17 5.13
C ASP A 126 -10.67 11.74 3.93
N ASP A 127 -10.16 11.92 2.72
CA ASP A 127 -10.75 11.43 1.47
C ASP A 127 -10.57 9.92 1.24
N LYS A 128 -9.99 9.20 2.22
CA LYS A 128 -9.65 7.76 2.20
C LYS A 128 -8.49 7.38 1.28
N SER A 129 -7.89 8.33 0.55
CA SER A 129 -6.61 8.12 -0.13
C SER A 129 -5.53 7.83 0.92
N TRP A 130 -4.42 7.21 0.52
CA TRP A 130 -3.35 6.88 1.45
C TRP A 130 -1.97 6.76 0.81
N ILE A 131 -0.94 6.89 1.63
CA ILE A 131 0.46 6.58 1.32
C ILE A 131 0.97 5.59 2.36
N LEU A 132 1.70 4.57 1.94
CA LEU A 132 2.43 3.62 2.77
C LEU A 132 3.91 3.60 2.36
N LEU A 133 4.78 3.89 3.32
CA LEU A 133 6.23 3.74 3.21
C LEU A 133 6.65 2.49 3.96
N ARG A 134 7.16 1.50 3.23
CA ARG A 134 7.51 0.18 3.78
C ARG A 134 8.98 -0.16 3.52
N PRO A 135 9.79 -0.44 4.55
CA PRO A 135 11.14 -0.97 4.34
C PRO A 135 11.07 -2.42 3.83
N SER A 136 11.97 -2.79 2.94
CA SER A 136 12.20 -4.19 2.59
C SER A 136 12.83 -4.97 3.76
N GLY A 137 12.41 -6.22 3.94
CA GLY A 137 12.99 -7.09 4.97
C GLY A 137 14.42 -7.55 4.64
N THR A 138 14.69 -7.77 3.36
CA THR A 138 15.84 -8.54 2.87
C THR A 138 16.84 -7.74 2.06
N GLU A 139 16.44 -6.58 1.54
CA GLU A 139 17.25 -5.78 0.62
C GLU A 139 17.25 -4.31 1.05
N PRO A 140 18.33 -3.54 0.81
CA PRO A 140 18.41 -2.11 1.15
C PRO A 140 17.52 -1.25 0.24
N LYS A 141 16.20 -1.35 0.42
CA LYS A 141 15.23 -0.57 -0.35
C LYS A 141 13.95 -0.30 0.43
N PHE A 142 13.32 0.81 0.10
CA PHE A 142 11.97 1.14 0.53
C PHE A 142 11.00 0.97 -0.65
N ARG A 143 9.79 0.48 -0.33
CA ARG A 143 8.66 0.45 -1.25
C ARG A 143 7.65 1.49 -0.82
N TYR A 144 7.10 2.18 -1.80
CA TYR A 144 6.01 3.12 -1.63
C TYR A 144 4.78 2.50 -2.25
N TYR A 145 3.70 2.45 -1.49
CA TYR A 145 2.39 2.11 -2.01
C TYR A 145 1.52 3.33 -1.77
N TYR A 146 0.68 3.67 -2.73
CA TYR A 146 -0.25 4.77 -2.59
C TYR A 146 -1.53 4.44 -3.34
N GLU A 147 -2.63 4.99 -2.84
CA GLU A 147 -3.93 4.86 -3.47
C GLU A 147 -4.62 6.20 -3.45
N VAL A 148 -5.12 6.60 -4.61
CA VAL A 148 -5.91 7.82 -4.77
C VAL A 148 -7.37 7.42 -4.93
N VAL A 149 -8.23 8.00 -4.09
CA VAL A 149 -9.67 7.89 -4.24
C VAL A 149 -10.16 9.07 -5.05
N SER A 150 -10.93 8.80 -6.10
CA SER A 150 -11.48 9.84 -6.97
C SER A 150 -12.81 9.35 -7.58
N ASP A 151 -13.62 10.28 -8.07
CA ASP A 151 -14.80 9.97 -8.89
C ASP A 151 -14.53 10.14 -10.38
N GLU A 152 -13.29 10.53 -10.74
CA GLU A 152 -12.87 10.72 -12.12
C GLU A 152 -12.22 9.47 -12.71
N PRO A 153 -12.28 9.27 -14.04
CA PRO A 153 -11.53 8.24 -14.75
C PRO A 153 -10.01 8.34 -14.55
N ILE A 154 -9.30 7.21 -14.75
CA ILE A 154 -7.86 7.10 -14.52
C ILE A 154 -7.05 8.17 -15.25
N GLU A 155 -7.44 8.54 -16.48
CA GLU A 155 -6.73 9.49 -17.33
C GLU A 155 -6.58 10.87 -16.67
N ASN A 156 -7.59 11.30 -15.92
CA ASN A 156 -7.57 12.57 -15.19
C ASN A 156 -6.88 12.45 -13.82
N VAL A 157 -6.79 11.24 -13.28
CA VAL A 157 -6.20 10.97 -11.96
C VAL A 157 -4.68 10.72 -12.04
N GLN A 158 -4.14 10.41 -13.22
CA GLN A 158 -2.70 10.18 -13.43
C GLN A 158 -1.78 11.29 -12.85
N PRO A 159 -2.05 12.60 -13.05
CA PRO A 159 -1.22 13.65 -12.47
C PRO A 159 -1.25 13.63 -10.93
N LEU A 160 -2.40 13.32 -10.33
CA LEU A 160 -2.56 13.22 -8.89
C LEU A 160 -1.83 11.98 -8.33
N LEU A 161 -1.89 10.84 -9.02
CA LEU A 161 -1.08 9.65 -8.68
C LEU A 161 0.41 9.97 -8.68
N ALA A 162 0.90 10.67 -9.70
CA ALA A 162 2.29 11.10 -9.75
C ALA A 162 2.66 12.05 -8.59
N ALA A 163 1.72 12.91 -8.16
CA ALA A 163 1.92 13.75 -6.98
C ALA A 163 1.99 12.95 -5.67
N TYR A 164 1.17 11.88 -5.52
CA TYR A 164 1.25 10.96 -4.38
C TYR A 164 2.59 10.22 -4.34
N ARG A 165 3.09 9.78 -5.50
CA ARG A 165 4.44 9.22 -5.62
C ARG A 165 5.51 10.21 -5.16
N ALA A 166 5.49 11.44 -5.68
CA ALA A 166 6.46 12.47 -5.33
C ALA A 166 6.40 12.83 -3.83
N ALA A 167 5.20 12.88 -3.25
CA ALA A 167 5.02 13.08 -1.82
C ALA A 167 5.63 11.93 -0.99
N ALA A 168 5.42 10.68 -1.39
CA ALA A 168 6.00 9.51 -0.74
C ALA A 168 7.54 9.54 -0.79
N GLU A 169 8.11 9.87 -1.96
CA GLU A 169 9.55 10.04 -2.16
C GLU A 169 10.10 11.16 -1.25
N ALA A 170 9.45 12.33 -1.23
CA ALA A 170 9.88 13.47 -0.41
C ALA A 170 9.83 13.17 1.10
N ILE A 171 8.79 12.45 1.57
CA ILE A 171 8.67 12.04 2.96
C ILE A 171 9.82 11.09 3.33
N LEU A 172 10.14 10.10 2.49
CA LEU A 172 11.26 9.19 2.77
C LEU A 172 12.58 9.96 2.79
N THR A 173 12.83 10.83 1.81
CA THR A 173 14.06 11.62 1.74
C THR A 173 14.26 12.44 3.02
N LYS A 174 13.21 13.13 3.48
CA LYS A 174 13.26 13.89 4.73
C LYS A 174 13.57 13.00 5.94
N ALA A 175 12.99 11.80 6.03
CA ALA A 175 13.28 10.86 7.12
C ALA A 175 14.74 10.42 7.13
N ARG A 176 15.28 10.11 5.94
CA ARG A 176 16.68 9.69 5.79
C ARG A 176 17.65 10.80 6.14
N GLU A 177 17.40 12.03 5.66
CA GLU A 177 18.23 13.19 6.01
C GLU A 177 18.31 13.44 7.52
N LEU A 178 17.24 13.14 8.28
CA LEU A 178 17.27 13.27 9.74
C LEU A 178 18.13 12.18 10.40
N VAL A 179 18.06 10.94 9.91
CA VAL A 179 18.91 9.84 10.41
C VAL A 179 20.37 10.13 10.09
N ASP A 180 20.67 10.49 8.84
CA ASP A 180 22.05 10.70 8.38
C ASP A 180 22.73 11.86 9.15
N ARG A 181 21.97 12.90 9.56
CA ARG A 181 22.48 14.01 10.40
C ARG A 181 22.71 13.65 11.86
N GLU A 182 22.00 12.64 12.39
CA GLU A 182 22.21 12.15 13.76
C GLU A 182 23.47 11.28 13.87
N GLU A 183 23.89 10.62 12.79
CA GLU A 183 25.14 9.84 12.77
C GLU A 183 26.41 10.71 12.66
N ASP A 184 26.29 11.90 12.06
CA ASP A 184 27.40 12.86 11.91
C ASP A 184 27.70 13.71 13.18
N ASN A 185 26.82 13.68 14.19
CA ASN A 185 26.95 14.45 15.45
C ASN A 185 27.36 13.58 16.64
#